data_AF-A0A944F283-F1
#
_entry.id   AF-A0A944F283-F1
#
_cell.length_a   1.000
_cell.length_b   1.000
_cell.length_c   1.000
_cell.angle_alpha   90.00
_cell.angle_beta   90.00
_cell.angle_gamma   90.00
#
_symmetry.space_group_name_H-M   'P 1'
#
loop_
_entity.id
_entity.type
_entity.pdbx_description
1 polymer ?
#
loop_
_entity_poly.entity_id
_entity_poly.type
_entity_poly.pdbx_seq_one_letter_code
_entity_poly.pdbx_strand_id
1 'polypeptide(L)' 'MANAWYSTNELATRLRLDASTLRRWRTARPLQGPPFISISGRVIMYSSLDVEEWLRSRRTVPGKGRNG' A
#
# COMPACT_ATOMS: atom_id res chain seq x y z
N MET A 1 14.98 10.03 5.78
CA MET A 1 14.04 9.11 6.47
C MET A 1 12.81 9.92 6.81
N ALA A 2 11.68 9.65 6.18
CA ALA A 2 10.41 10.24 6.60
C ALA A 2 9.62 9.13 7.30
N ASN A 3 9.53 9.19 8.63
CA ASN A 3 8.64 8.35 9.45
C ASN A 3 7.19 8.84 9.30
N ALA A 4 6.74 9.02 8.06
CA ALA A 4 5.44 9.59 7.77
C ALA A 4 4.39 8.48 7.86
N TRP A 5 3.30 8.80 8.55
CA TRP A 5 2.12 7.97 8.63
C TRP A 5 1.07 8.53 7.68
N TYR A 6 0.39 7.64 6.96
CA TYR A 6 -0.68 8.01 6.04
C TYR A 6 -1.99 7.38 6.48
N SER A 7 -3.03 8.18 6.55
CA SER A 7 -4.40 7.71 6.53
C SER A 7 -4.72 7.03 5.19
N THR A 8 -5.85 6.32 5.13
CA THR A 8 -6.31 5.71 3.88
C THR A 8 -6.47 6.73 2.75
N ASN A 9 -6.99 7.92 3.05
CA ASN A 9 -7.24 8.94 2.02
C ASN A 9 -5.93 9.56 1.53
N GLU A 10 -5.00 9.87 2.43
CA GLU A 10 -3.68 10.42 2.04
C GLU A 10 -2.89 9.43 1.19
N LEU A 11 -2.88 8.16 1.57
CA LEU A 11 -2.22 7.12 0.76
C LEU A 11 -2.89 7.00 -0.62
N ALA A 12 -4.22 7.01 -0.67
CA ALA A 12 -4.97 6.96 -1.92
C ALA A 12 -4.60 8.12 -2.84
N THR A 13 -4.58 9.36 -2.33
CA THR A 13 -4.14 10.54 -3.09
C THR A 13 -2.71 10.40 -3.59
N ARG A 14 -1.77 9.94 -2.76
CA ARG A 14 -0.35 9.75 -3.14
C ARG A 14 -0.18 8.72 -4.24
N LEU A 15 -0.90 7.59 -4.15
CA LEU A 15 -0.87 6.54 -5.16
C LEU A 15 -1.77 6.82 -6.36
N ARG A 16 -2.51 7.94 -6.36
CA ARG A 16 -3.53 8.29 -7.35
C ARG A 16 -4.59 7.19 -7.52
N LEU A 17 -4.98 6.58 -6.41
CA LEU A 17 -6.04 5.58 -6.33
C LEU A 17 -7.26 6.16 -5.63
N ASP A 18 -8.42 5.54 -5.82
CA ASP A 18 -9.58 5.80 -4.97
C ASP A 18 -9.42 5.11 -3.60
N ALA A 19 -9.90 5.74 -2.53
CA ALA A 19 -9.84 5.17 -1.19
C ALA A 19 -10.61 3.84 -1.07
N SER A 20 -11.63 3.61 -1.90
CA SER A 20 -12.33 2.33 -1.96
C SER A 20 -11.45 1.19 -2.48
N THR A 21 -10.45 1.47 -3.32
CA THR A 21 -9.48 0.48 -3.79
C THR A 21 -8.66 -0.06 -2.62
N LEU A 22 -8.15 0.82 -1.76
CA LEU A 22 -7.43 0.43 -0.55
C LEU A 22 -8.33 -0.34 0.42
N ARG A 23 -9.60 0.07 0.59
CA ARG A 23 -10.57 -0.67 1.39
C ARG A 23 -10.79 -2.10 0.85
N ARG A 24 -11.01 -2.23 -0.45
CA ARG A 24 -11.20 -3.54 -1.13
C ARG A 24 -9.98 -4.43 -0.96
N TRP A 25 -8.78 -3.88 -1.09
CA TRP A 25 -7.54 -4.62 -0.89
C TRP A 25 -7.41 -5.19 0.53
N ARG A 26 -7.78 -4.40 1.55
CA ARG A 26 -7.77 -4.86 2.96
C ARG A 26 -8.80 -5.95 3.26
N THR A 27 -9.89 -6.02 2.50
CA THR A 27 -10.92 -7.05 2.69
C THR A 27 -10.75 -8.25 1.75
N ALA A 28 -9.84 -8.15 0.77
CA ALA A 28 -9.60 -9.24 -0.19
C ALA A 28 -9.03 -10.49 0.50
N ARG A 29 -9.22 -11.64 -0.17
CA ARG A 29 -8.65 -12.93 0.19
C ARG A 29 -7.99 -13.52 -1.07
N PRO A 30 -6.65 -13.62 -1.14
CA PRO A 30 -5.67 -13.21 -0.13
C PRO A 30 -5.64 -11.69 0.09
N LEU A 31 -5.12 -11.26 1.25
CA LEU A 31 -4.99 -9.85 1.59
C LEU A 31 -4.10 -9.13 0.56
N GLN A 32 -4.54 -7.98 0.09
CA GLN A 32 -3.82 -7.19 -0.91
C GLN A 32 -3.41 -5.82 -0.36
N GLY A 33 -2.49 -5.17 -1.06
CA GLY A 33 -2.02 -3.83 -0.72
C GLY A 33 -0.85 -3.81 0.26
N PRO A 34 -0.37 -2.60 0.60
CA PRO A 34 0.71 -2.42 1.57
C PRO A 34 0.24 -2.78 2.99
N PRO A 35 1.19 -3.15 3.87
CA PRO A 35 0.90 -3.36 5.30
C PRO A 35 0.17 -2.17 5.92
N PHE A 36 -0.75 -2.45 6.84
CA PHE A 36 -1.55 -1.43 7.51
C PHE A 36 -1.70 -1.76 8.99
N ILE A 37 -1.87 -0.72 9.80
CA ILE A 37 -2.16 -0.84 11.23
C ILE A 37 -3.57 -0.33 11.49
N SER A 38 -4.33 -1.12 12.24
CA SER A 38 -5.63 -0.73 12.77
C SER A 38 -5.45 -0.10 14.15
N ILE A 39 -5.43 1.23 14.22
CA ILE A 39 -5.34 1.97 15.48
C ILE A 39 -6.65 1.85 16.27
N SER A 40 -7.78 1.83 15.58
CA SER A 40 -9.12 1.57 16.13
C SER A 40 -10.02 0.97 15.05
N GLY A 41 -11.26 0.60 15.40
CA GLY A 41 -12.19 -0.08 14.47
C GLY A 41 -12.47 0.65 13.15
N ARG A 42 -12.15 1.95 13.02
CA ARG A 42 -12.27 2.71 11.77
C ARG A 42 -10.99 3.42 11.33
N VAL A 43 -9.99 3.54 12.20
CA VAL A 43 -8.78 4.30 11.93
C VAL A 43 -7.69 3.33 11.46
N ILE A 44 -7.41 3.39 10.16
CA ILE A 44 -6.35 2.63 9.51
C ILE A 44 -5.23 3.57 9.09
N MET A 45 -4.00 3.22 9.47
CA MET A 45 -2.79 3.94 9.14
C MET A 45 -1.82 3.06 8.34
N TYR A 46 -0.99 3.72 7.54
CA TYR A 46 0.06 3.13 6.72
C TYR A 46 1.38 3.80 7.04
N SER A 47 2.40 3.00 7.32
CA SER A 47 3.78 3.50 7.41
C SER A 47 4.30 3.81 6.01
N SER A 48 4.97 4.95 5.84
CA SER A 48 5.67 5.28 4.58
C SER A 48 6.67 4.21 4.18
N LEU A 49 7.42 3.66 5.15
CA LEU A 49 8.41 2.61 4.92
C LEU A 49 7.76 1.37 4.31
N ASP A 50 6.69 0.87 4.94
CA ASP A 50 6.01 -0.34 4.50
C ASP A 50 5.38 -0.17 3.11
N VAL A 51 4.84 1.02 2.84
CA VAL A 51 4.29 1.36 1.51
C VAL A 51 5.40 1.35 0.46
N GLU A 52 6.54 1.96 0.74
CA GLU A 52 7.67 2.01 -0.19
C GLU A 52 8.27 0.62 -0.45
N GLU A 53 8.44 -0.19 0.60
CA GLU A 53 8.90 -1.57 0.48
C GLU A 53 7.92 -2.42 -0.32
N TRP A 54 6.62 -2.28 -0.05
CA TRP A 54 5.58 -2.96 -0.81
C TRP A 54 5.62 -2.58 -2.30
N LEU A 55 5.71 -1.29 -2.62
CA LEU A 55 5.86 -0.82 -4.01
C LEU A 55 7.12 -1.38 -4.66
N ARG A 56 8.24 -1.41 -3.92
CA ARG A 56 9.52 -1.93 -4.41
C ARG A 56 9.45 -3.42 -4.71
N SER A 57 8.82 -4.23 -3.84
CA SER A 57 8.64 -5.66 -4.04
C SER A 57 7.79 -6.02 -5.27
N ARG A 58 6.89 -5.13 -5.66
CA ARG A 58 5.99 -5.30 -6.81
C ARG A 58 6.44 -4.56 -8.06
N ARG A 59 7.61 -3.93 -8.02
CA ARG A 59 8.13 -3.16 -9.13
C ARG A 59 8.44 -4.08 -10.31
N THR A 60 7.64 -3.99 -11.36
CA THR A 60 8.00 -4.54 -12.67
C THR A 60 8.98 -3.59 -13.36
N VAL A 61 10.15 -4.10 -13.73
CA VAL A 61 11.13 -3.37 -14.54
C VAL A 61 11.00 -3.83 -15.99
N PRO A 62 10.50 -2.98 -16.91
CA PRO A 62 10.43 -3.32 -18.33
C PRO A 62 11.83 -3.66 -18.87
N GLY A 63 11.94 -4.75 -19.65
CA GLY A 63 13.20 -5.19 -20.26
C GLY A 63 14.02 -6.21 -19.46
N LYS A 64 13.70 -6.46 -18.17
CA LYS A 64 14.21 -7.62 -17.44
C LYS A 64 13.25 -8.79 -17.69
N GLY A 65 13.36 -9.38 -18.89
CA GLY A 65 12.64 -10.59 -19.25
C GLY A 65 12.82 -11.70 -18.21
N ARG A 66 11.78 -12.51 -18.06
CA ARG A 66 11.80 -13.77 -17.31
C ARG A 66 12.79 -14.72 -18.00
N ASN A 67 14.08 -14.59 -17.72
CA ASN A 67 15.06 -15.65 -17.98
C ASN A 67 15.37 -16.31 -16.65
N GLY A 68 14.54 -17.30 -16.33
CA GLY A 68 14.79 -18.37 -15.38
C GLY A 68 14.31 -19.65 -16.03
#